data_AF-A0A3D8K582-F1
#
_entry.id   AF-A0A3D8K582-F1
#
_cell.length_a   1.000
_cell.length_b   1.000
_cell.length_c   1.000
_cell.angle_alpha   90.00
_cell.angle_beta   90.00
_cell.angle_gamma   90.00
#
_symmetry.space_group_name_H-M   'P 1'
#
loop_
_entity.id
_entity.type
_entity.pdbx_description
1 polymer ?
#
loop_
_entity_poly.entity_id
_entity_poly.type
_entity_poly.pdbx_seq_one_letter_code
_entity_poly.pdbx_strand_id
1 'polypeptide(L)'
;MAKTNIGAAFGTLVRNKLDDPGLALAARIACYLSHDITPARVRSIDSDLSFSIRSIGLRPTPGYSTEALINLRRASKLIHETRQSPPPHTPSPSNFDPVQHEAYIRRAKVASAAMPNRPGYYLASSYWAYSAHNDRVKTLSAWHEAAQLLAAGIGVAQSLNVPGNAQLFRRWFGTANALDVIGRLQRTRDGLVNQCTGLSYGGTAATGNPLDLKEGGFATDGGADRVGRLKEGEWGTAKAPRPYICLGVPFFNDSNTGGQPTRHHTYNSNGSMEVSRGGAIVHEATHLFARTDDVPLIDGLRGLIFAHLNAPPEERFRAAYGPWICYGLAQVRPDAAARNADNYRLFCEDAFVGRA
;
A
#
# COMPACT_ATOMS: atom_id res chain seq x y z
N MET A 1 -6.28 17.78 11.04
CA MET A 1 -5.76 16.98 12.17
C MET A 1 -4.34 17.43 12.48
N ALA A 2 -3.97 17.56 13.76
CA ALA A 2 -2.58 17.82 14.15
C ALA A 2 -1.72 16.60 13.78
N LYS A 3 -0.52 16.83 13.22
CA LYS A 3 0.44 15.76 12.92
C LYS A 3 0.90 15.13 14.24
N THR A 4 1.03 13.81 14.28
CA THR A 4 1.70 13.11 15.39
C THR A 4 3.15 13.57 15.50
N ASN A 5 3.77 13.42 16.67
CA ASN A 5 5.17 13.81 16.83
C ASN A 5 6.09 12.91 16.00
N ILE A 6 5.76 11.61 15.91
CA ILE A 6 6.37 10.66 14.98
C ILE A 6 6.23 11.15 13.54
N GLY A 7 5.03 11.62 13.14
CA GLY A 7 4.83 12.08 11.78
C GLY A 7 5.61 13.35 11.45
N ALA A 8 5.78 14.25 12.41
CA ALA A 8 6.66 15.41 12.27
C ALA A 8 8.15 15.03 12.16
N ALA A 9 8.57 13.99 12.90
CA ALA A 9 9.92 13.42 12.81
C ALA A 9 10.20 12.83 11.42
N PHE A 10 9.30 11.97 10.92
CA PHE A 10 9.39 11.43 9.55
C PHE A 10 9.39 12.55 8.51
N GLY A 11 8.54 13.56 8.68
CA GLY A 11 8.55 14.74 7.82
C GLY A 11 9.89 15.48 7.79
N THR A 12 10.79 15.29 8.77
CA THR A 12 12.15 15.88 8.78
C THR A 12 13.19 14.92 8.20
N LEU A 13 13.11 13.63 8.54
CA LEU A 13 13.98 12.61 7.97
C LEU A 13 13.93 12.59 6.43
N VAL A 14 12.74 12.89 5.88
CA VAL A 14 12.45 12.75 4.46
C VAL A 14 12.50 14.08 3.67
N ARG A 15 12.46 15.26 4.33
CA ARG A 15 12.56 16.59 3.66
C ARG A 15 13.96 16.95 3.15
N ASN A 16 15.01 16.42 3.76
CA ASN A 16 16.38 16.68 3.35
C ASN A 16 16.70 15.82 2.13
N LYS A 17 16.36 16.33 0.93
CA LYS A 17 16.60 15.78 -0.43
C LYS A 17 16.89 14.28 -0.41
N LEU A 18 15.85 13.50 -0.68
CA LEU A 18 15.80 12.04 -0.69
C LEU A 18 17.02 11.40 -1.34
N ASP A 19 18.05 11.20 -0.54
CA ASP A 19 19.15 10.29 -0.83
C ASP A 19 18.73 8.89 -0.39
N ASP A 20 19.20 7.88 -1.11
CA ASP A 20 18.90 6.47 -0.85
C ASP A 20 19.12 6.08 0.63
N PRO A 21 20.20 6.56 1.30
CA PRO A 21 20.43 6.27 2.72
C PRO A 21 19.35 6.86 3.65
N GLY A 22 18.77 8.02 3.31
CA GLY A 22 17.66 8.62 4.05
C GLY A 22 16.38 7.79 3.94
N LEU A 23 16.10 7.27 2.76
CA LEU A 23 14.95 6.39 2.51
C LEU A 23 15.11 5.05 3.24
N ALA A 24 16.29 4.43 3.15
CA ALA A 24 16.57 3.17 3.82
C ALA A 24 16.46 3.32 5.36
N LEU A 25 16.97 4.43 5.93
CA LEU A 25 16.77 4.74 7.34
C LEU A 25 15.28 4.86 7.69
N ALA A 26 14.52 5.67 6.94
CA ALA A 26 13.09 5.86 7.19
C ALA A 26 12.30 4.54 7.09
N ALA A 27 12.60 3.72 6.08
CA ALA A 27 12.01 2.40 5.88
C ALA A 27 12.29 1.44 7.03
N ARG A 28 13.53 1.40 7.54
CA ARG A 28 13.88 0.58 8.70
C ARG A 28 13.14 1.02 9.96
N ILE A 29 13.07 2.32 10.21
CA ILE A 29 12.29 2.86 11.34
C ILE A 29 10.82 2.49 11.18
N ALA A 30 10.23 2.69 10.00
CA ALA A 30 8.85 2.38 9.71
C ALA A 30 8.54 0.87 9.84
N CYS A 31 9.45 0.00 9.39
CA CYS A 31 9.40 -1.45 9.57
C CYS A 31 9.46 -1.82 11.05
N TYR A 32 10.38 -1.24 11.82
CA TYR A 32 10.49 -1.45 13.26
C TYR A 32 9.20 -1.07 14.00
N LEU A 33 8.67 0.13 13.71
CA LEU A 33 7.42 0.62 14.29
C LEU A 33 6.21 -0.27 13.90
N SER A 34 6.26 -0.93 12.75
CA SER A 34 5.17 -1.79 12.26
C SER A 34 5.18 -3.20 12.87
N HIS A 35 6.33 -3.70 13.31
CA HIS A 35 6.47 -5.13 13.65
C HIS A 35 7.17 -5.46 14.96
N ASP A 36 8.12 -4.64 15.36
CA ASP A 36 9.10 -5.04 16.38
C ASP A 36 8.78 -4.42 17.74
N ILE A 37 7.76 -3.57 17.79
CA ILE A 37 7.28 -2.95 19.02
C ILE A 37 5.76 -2.99 19.11
N THR A 38 5.27 -2.99 20.35
CA THR A 38 3.84 -3.00 20.62
C THR A 38 3.20 -1.64 20.32
N PRO A 39 1.88 -1.59 20.05
CA PRO A 39 1.16 -0.33 19.92
C PRO A 39 1.30 0.59 21.15
N ALA A 40 1.43 0.01 22.35
CA ALA A 40 1.68 0.78 23.57
C ALA A 40 3.07 1.45 23.55
N ARG A 41 4.11 0.73 23.07
CA ARG A 41 5.45 1.30 22.92
C ARG A 41 5.50 2.37 21.84
N VAL A 42 4.79 2.20 20.72
CA VAL A 42 4.63 3.24 19.69
C VAL A 42 4.05 4.53 20.30
N ARG A 43 2.99 4.42 21.12
CA ARG A 43 2.39 5.57 21.80
C ARG A 43 3.34 6.23 22.81
N SER A 44 4.12 5.42 23.54
CA SER A 44 5.16 5.93 24.43
C SER A 44 6.21 6.73 23.65
N ILE A 45 6.71 6.20 22.53
CA ILE A 45 7.65 6.93 21.66
C ILE A 45 7.01 8.24 21.18
N ASP A 46 5.77 8.23 20.69
CA ASP A 46 5.11 9.46 20.22
C ASP A 46 4.97 10.52 21.33
N SER A 47 4.69 10.09 22.56
CA SER A 47 4.65 10.94 23.74
C SER A 47 6.04 11.50 24.09
N ASP A 48 7.09 10.68 24.04
CA ASP A 48 8.47 11.07 24.35
C ASP A 48 9.02 12.09 23.33
N LEU A 49 8.42 12.17 22.15
CA LEU A 49 8.71 13.14 21.10
C LEU A 49 7.91 14.46 21.25
N SER A 50 7.11 14.60 22.31
CA SER A 50 6.29 15.78 22.59
C SER A 50 7.11 16.92 23.19
N PHE A 51 7.93 17.57 22.37
CA PHE A 51 8.66 18.78 22.77
C PHE A 51 7.80 20.04 22.52
N SER A 52 7.70 20.92 23.52
CA SER A 52 6.95 22.17 23.40
C SER A 52 7.88 23.39 23.37
N ILE A 53 7.47 24.43 22.62
CA ILE A 53 8.22 25.70 22.50
C ILE A 53 8.29 26.44 23.85
N ARG A 54 7.17 26.46 24.58
CA ARG A 54 7.01 27.26 25.81
C ARG A 54 7.78 26.68 27.00
N SER A 55 8.02 25.37 27.01
CA SER A 55 8.66 24.69 28.14
C SER A 55 10.19 24.70 28.10
N ILE A 56 10.83 25.24 27.05
CA ILE A 56 12.28 25.03 26.82
C ILE A 56 13.05 26.32 26.47
N GLY A 57 12.41 27.49 26.45
CA GLY A 57 13.11 28.78 26.26
C GLY A 57 13.91 28.89 24.96
N LEU A 58 13.48 28.19 23.91
CA LEU A 58 14.21 28.11 22.63
C LEU A 58 14.32 29.48 21.97
N ARG A 59 15.55 29.96 21.79
CA ARG A 59 15.82 31.14 20.97
C ARG A 59 15.90 30.73 19.49
N PRO A 60 15.40 31.54 18.55
CA PRO A 60 15.59 31.30 17.13
C PRO A 60 17.09 31.19 16.78
N THR A 61 17.47 30.13 16.09
CA THR A 61 18.82 29.97 15.54
C THR A 61 18.81 30.49 14.09
N PRO A 62 19.82 31.28 13.64
CA PRO A 62 19.86 31.75 12.26
C PRO A 62 19.67 30.60 11.25
N GLY A 63 18.75 30.78 10.30
CA GLY A 63 18.42 29.77 9.29
C GLY A 63 17.43 28.68 9.72
N TYR A 64 17.01 28.63 10.99
CA TYR A 64 16.05 27.64 11.49
C TYR A 64 14.87 28.28 12.22
N SER A 65 13.65 27.89 11.81
CA SER A 65 12.47 28.18 12.62
C SER A 65 12.45 27.32 13.88
N THR A 66 11.76 27.76 14.93
CA THR A 66 11.59 26.97 16.16
C THR A 66 10.96 25.61 15.88
N GLU A 67 9.99 25.56 14.95
CA GLU A 67 9.38 24.30 14.51
C GLU A 67 10.41 23.37 13.87
N ALA A 68 11.32 23.89 13.03
CA ALA A 68 12.37 23.10 12.42
C ALA A 68 13.33 22.50 13.46
N LEU A 69 13.73 23.29 14.47
CA LEU A 69 14.59 22.82 15.57
C LEU A 69 13.90 21.70 16.37
N ILE A 70 12.62 21.87 16.69
CA ILE A 70 11.84 20.84 17.38
C ILE A 70 11.77 19.57 16.54
N ASN A 71 11.49 19.67 15.24
CA ASN A 71 11.35 18.50 14.39
C ASN A 71 12.68 17.79 14.13
N LEU A 72 13.81 18.50 14.09
CA LEU A 72 15.17 17.90 14.08
C LEU A 72 15.44 17.08 15.34
N ARG A 73 15.07 17.61 16.51
CA ARG A 73 15.18 16.88 17.78
C ARG A 73 14.28 15.65 17.79
N ARG A 74 13.02 15.78 17.33
CA ARG A 74 12.09 14.65 17.19
C ARG A 74 12.69 13.56 16.29
N ALA A 75 13.25 13.93 15.13
CA ALA A 75 13.90 12.99 14.21
C ALA A 75 15.09 12.25 14.86
N SER A 76 15.96 12.97 15.55
CA SER A 76 17.13 12.38 16.22
C SER A 76 16.72 11.43 17.35
N LYS A 77 15.74 11.84 18.17
CA LYS A 77 15.22 11.01 19.25
C LYS A 77 14.48 9.79 18.70
N LEU A 78 13.69 9.93 17.63
CA LEU A 78 13.03 8.81 16.96
C LEU A 78 14.06 7.77 16.49
N ILE A 79 15.11 8.19 15.76
CA ILE A 79 16.20 7.30 15.34
C ILE A 79 16.79 6.55 16.53
N HIS A 80 17.05 7.26 17.65
CA HIS A 80 17.61 6.67 18.84
C HIS A 80 16.69 5.63 19.48
N GLU A 81 15.40 5.92 19.60
CA GLU A 81 14.40 5.00 20.17
C GLU A 81 14.17 3.75 19.31
N THR A 82 14.46 3.79 18.01
CA THR A 82 14.14 2.71 17.06
C THR A 82 15.35 1.94 16.52
N ARG A 83 16.56 2.15 17.07
CA ARG A 83 17.76 1.41 16.66
C ARG A 83 17.83 0.05 17.35
N GLN A 84 17.74 -1.03 16.57
CA GLN A 84 17.95 -2.41 17.04
C GLN A 84 19.45 -2.79 17.01
N SER A 85 20.04 -3.08 18.19
CA SER A 85 21.32 -3.81 18.44
C SER A 85 22.68 -3.05 18.31
N PRO A 86 23.76 -3.51 19.01
CA PRO A 86 24.24 -3.08 20.34
C PRO A 86 25.34 -1.95 20.29
N PRO A 87 25.82 -1.45 21.45
CA PRO A 87 26.58 -0.18 21.60
C PRO A 87 28.05 -0.20 21.12
N PRO A 88 28.76 0.95 21.11
CA PRO A 88 28.39 2.22 21.75
C PRO A 88 27.48 3.05 20.85
N HIS A 89 26.19 3.12 21.20
CA HIS A 89 25.29 4.06 20.57
C HIS A 89 25.72 5.46 20.97
N THR A 90 26.08 6.30 20.01
CA THR A 90 26.11 7.74 20.25
C THR A 90 24.73 8.13 20.76
N PRO A 91 24.60 8.72 21.96
CA PRO A 91 23.31 9.19 22.44
C PRO A 91 22.76 10.22 21.46
N SER A 92 21.43 10.28 21.30
CA SER A 92 20.82 11.41 20.62
C SER A 92 21.23 12.70 21.32
N PRO A 93 21.56 13.79 20.59
CA PRO A 93 21.75 15.08 21.22
C PRO A 93 20.54 15.45 22.09
N SER A 94 20.80 15.90 23.32
CA SER A 94 19.78 16.26 24.31
C SER A 94 19.42 17.75 24.28
N ASN A 95 20.14 18.55 23.48
CA ASN A 95 19.92 19.98 23.28
C ASN A 95 18.99 20.23 22.06
N PHE A 96 19.01 21.44 21.51
CA PHE A 96 18.32 21.82 20.26
C PHE A 96 19.30 22.43 19.26
N ASP A 97 20.58 22.05 19.35
CA ASP A 97 21.61 22.51 18.41
C ASP A 97 21.37 21.83 17.05
N PRO A 98 20.99 22.59 16.01
CA PRO A 98 20.68 22.01 14.70
C PRO A 98 21.89 21.26 14.11
N VAL A 99 23.12 21.75 14.32
CA VAL A 99 24.33 21.14 13.74
C VAL A 99 24.56 19.75 14.32
N GLN A 100 24.35 19.57 15.62
CA GLN A 100 24.50 18.27 16.28
C GLN A 100 23.43 17.27 15.82
N HIS A 101 22.18 17.73 15.69
CA HIS A 101 21.09 16.89 15.22
C HIS A 101 21.26 16.47 13.75
N GLU A 102 21.65 17.39 12.87
CA GLU A 102 21.93 17.07 11.48
C GLU A 102 23.11 16.12 11.32
N ALA A 103 24.20 16.33 12.08
CA ALA A 103 25.33 15.41 12.08
C ALA A 103 24.94 14.02 12.59
N TYR A 104 24.08 13.95 13.62
CA TYR A 104 23.55 12.69 14.13
C TYR A 104 22.72 11.94 13.07
N ILE A 105 21.75 12.63 12.45
CA ILE A 105 20.90 12.06 11.40
C ILE A 105 21.76 11.60 10.22
N ARG A 106 22.74 12.40 9.78
CA ARG A 106 23.66 12.04 8.69
C ARG A 106 24.43 10.76 8.99
N ARG A 107 25.00 10.62 10.19
CA ARG A 107 25.66 9.37 10.61
C ARG A 107 24.69 8.19 10.63
N ALA A 108 23.45 8.42 11.06
CA ALA A 108 22.43 7.38 11.07
C ALA A 108 22.04 6.91 9.66
N LYS A 109 21.93 7.84 8.71
CA LYS A 109 21.69 7.54 7.29
C LYS A 109 22.81 6.67 6.73
N VAL A 110 24.07 7.08 6.87
CA VAL A 110 25.24 6.32 6.40
C VAL A 110 25.28 4.91 7.00
N ALA A 111 24.98 4.78 8.29
CA ALA A 111 24.93 3.48 8.96
C ALA A 111 23.72 2.61 8.58
N SER A 112 22.73 3.17 7.88
CA SER A 112 21.46 2.50 7.55
C SER A 112 21.28 2.35 6.04
N ALA A 113 22.34 1.97 5.35
CA ALA A 113 22.33 1.77 3.89
C ALA A 113 21.49 0.55 3.44
N ALA A 114 21.25 -0.42 4.33
CA ALA A 114 20.49 -1.63 3.99
C ALA A 114 18.99 -1.46 4.23
N MET A 115 18.21 -2.03 3.31
CA MET A 115 16.75 -2.08 3.37
C MET A 115 16.23 -3.11 4.38
N PRO A 116 15.05 -2.91 5.01
CA PRO A 116 14.34 -4.00 5.66
C PRO A 116 14.16 -5.18 4.68
N ASN A 117 14.46 -6.38 5.17
CA ASN A 117 14.35 -7.64 4.42
C ASN A 117 13.36 -8.61 5.09
N ARG A 118 12.50 -8.09 5.97
CA ARG A 118 11.54 -8.90 6.72
C ARG A 118 10.39 -9.34 5.80
N PRO A 119 10.09 -10.64 5.68
CA PRO A 119 8.93 -11.12 4.93
C PRO A 119 7.61 -10.48 5.40
N GLY A 120 6.72 -10.19 4.46
CA GLY A 120 5.42 -9.58 4.71
C GLY A 120 5.37 -8.10 4.35
N TYR A 121 4.55 -7.33 5.06
CA TYR A 121 4.34 -5.91 4.76
C TYR A 121 4.70 -5.05 5.93
N TYR A 122 5.16 -3.82 5.71
CA TYR A 122 5.23 -2.80 6.73
C TYR A 122 4.51 -1.52 6.29
N LEU A 123 4.03 -0.74 7.25
CA LEU A 123 3.47 0.58 6.98
C LEU A 123 4.63 1.54 6.74
N ALA A 124 4.75 2.05 5.53
CA ALA A 124 5.83 2.93 5.12
C ALA A 124 5.76 4.31 5.81
N SER A 125 6.75 5.16 5.60
CA SER A 125 6.90 6.40 6.37
C SER A 125 5.73 7.36 6.14
N SER A 126 5.09 7.30 4.97
CA SER A 126 3.85 8.02 4.65
C SER A 126 2.70 7.69 5.61
N TYR A 127 2.52 6.45 6.05
CA TYR A 127 1.52 6.10 7.06
C TYR A 127 1.81 6.76 8.40
N TRP A 128 3.07 6.70 8.83
CA TRP A 128 3.49 7.29 10.10
C TRP A 128 3.43 8.82 10.07
N ALA A 129 3.62 9.42 8.90
CA ALA A 129 3.53 10.85 8.68
C ALA A 129 2.09 11.38 8.64
N TYR A 130 1.15 10.62 8.07
CA TYR A 130 -0.13 11.19 7.64
C TYR A 130 -1.37 10.45 8.09
N SER A 131 -1.29 9.14 8.27
CA SER A 131 -2.49 8.35 8.47
C SER A 131 -3.02 8.51 9.90
N ALA A 132 -4.34 8.41 10.05
CA ALA A 132 -4.93 8.19 11.37
C ALA A 132 -4.57 6.79 11.90
N HIS A 133 -4.77 6.56 13.20
CA HIS A 133 -4.62 5.21 13.77
C HIS A 133 -5.58 4.21 13.12
N ASN A 134 -6.83 4.61 12.90
CA ASN A 134 -7.84 3.78 12.26
C ASN A 134 -7.43 3.34 10.84
N ASP A 135 -6.84 4.24 10.05
CA ASP A 135 -6.34 3.92 8.71
C ASP A 135 -5.26 2.83 8.75
N ARG A 136 -4.35 2.90 9.75
CA ARG A 136 -3.34 1.85 9.94
C ARG A 136 -4.01 0.53 10.24
N VAL A 137 -4.95 0.50 11.20
CA VAL A 137 -5.68 -0.73 11.56
C VAL A 137 -6.40 -1.33 10.34
N LYS A 138 -7.12 -0.51 9.56
CA LYS A 138 -7.80 -0.92 8.33
C LYS A 138 -6.83 -1.56 7.33
N THR A 139 -5.68 -0.94 7.10
CA THR A 139 -4.65 -1.47 6.20
C THR A 139 -4.08 -2.81 6.69
N LEU A 140 -3.77 -2.94 7.99
CA LEU A 140 -3.26 -4.19 8.56
C LEU A 140 -4.29 -5.33 8.38
N SER A 141 -5.56 -5.08 8.71
CA SER A 141 -6.65 -6.04 8.54
C SER A 141 -6.85 -6.45 7.08
N ALA A 142 -6.81 -5.48 6.17
CA ALA A 142 -6.96 -5.74 4.74
C ALA A 142 -5.83 -6.62 4.18
N TRP A 143 -4.59 -6.47 4.65
CA TRP A 143 -3.50 -7.33 4.19
C TRP A 143 -3.72 -8.79 4.59
N HIS A 144 -4.17 -9.04 5.82
CA HIS A 144 -4.52 -10.38 6.27
C HIS A 144 -5.70 -10.96 5.50
N GLU A 145 -6.72 -10.14 5.23
CA GLU A 145 -7.85 -10.50 4.40
C GLU A 145 -7.40 -10.91 2.98
N ALA A 146 -6.53 -10.13 2.34
CA ALA A 146 -6.00 -10.44 1.00
C ALA A 146 -5.32 -11.82 0.93
N ALA A 147 -4.55 -12.19 1.97
CA ALA A 147 -3.94 -13.51 2.06
C ALA A 147 -4.98 -14.65 2.15
N GLN A 148 -6.09 -14.42 2.85
CA GLN A 148 -7.21 -15.37 2.95
C GLN A 148 -7.96 -15.49 1.61
N LEU A 149 -8.24 -14.36 0.95
CA LEU A 149 -8.88 -14.31 -0.37
C LEU A 149 -8.05 -15.07 -1.42
N LEU A 150 -6.73 -14.89 -1.43
CA LEU A 150 -5.84 -15.63 -2.33
C LEU A 150 -5.81 -17.13 -2.03
N ALA A 151 -5.77 -17.51 -0.75
CA ALA A 151 -5.86 -18.93 -0.37
C ALA A 151 -7.20 -19.56 -0.80
N ALA A 152 -8.30 -18.79 -0.74
CA ALA A 152 -9.60 -19.19 -1.24
C ALA A 152 -9.57 -19.42 -2.76
N GLY A 153 -9.13 -18.40 -3.51
CA GLY A 153 -9.01 -18.46 -4.97
C GLY A 153 -8.10 -19.60 -5.45
N ILE A 154 -6.93 -19.78 -4.84
CA ILE A 154 -6.00 -20.88 -5.20
C ILE A 154 -6.67 -22.24 -5.07
N GLY A 155 -7.33 -22.52 -3.94
CA GLY A 155 -7.94 -23.84 -3.78
C GLY A 155 -9.14 -24.08 -4.70
N VAL A 156 -9.91 -23.05 -5.06
CA VAL A 156 -10.95 -23.16 -6.10
C VAL A 156 -10.31 -23.45 -7.46
N ALA A 157 -9.27 -22.70 -7.83
CA ALA A 157 -8.58 -22.87 -9.11
C ALA A 157 -7.85 -24.22 -9.24
N GLN A 158 -7.43 -24.83 -8.13
CA GLN A 158 -6.81 -26.17 -8.12
C GLN A 158 -7.82 -27.32 -8.16
N SER A 159 -9.11 -27.05 -7.96
CA SER A 159 -10.17 -28.07 -7.88
C SER A 159 -11.27 -27.85 -8.91
N LEU A 160 -10.89 -27.53 -10.15
CA LEU A 160 -11.83 -27.31 -11.27
C LEU A 160 -12.57 -28.59 -11.71
N ASN A 161 -12.22 -29.76 -11.17
CA ASN A 161 -13.02 -30.96 -11.31
C ASN A 161 -14.35 -30.88 -10.51
N VAL A 162 -14.46 -29.97 -9.55
CA VAL A 162 -15.72 -29.67 -8.84
C VAL A 162 -16.58 -28.73 -9.71
N PRO A 163 -17.81 -29.10 -10.10
CA PRO A 163 -18.61 -28.31 -11.04
C PRO A 163 -18.82 -26.84 -10.64
N GLY A 164 -19.07 -26.57 -9.36
CA GLY A 164 -19.23 -25.19 -8.85
C GLY A 164 -17.96 -24.36 -8.99
N ASN A 165 -16.79 -24.95 -8.72
CA ASN A 165 -15.49 -24.28 -8.87
C ASN A 165 -15.17 -23.99 -10.34
N ALA A 166 -15.49 -24.93 -11.24
CA ALA A 166 -15.36 -24.73 -12.67
C ALA A 166 -16.25 -23.60 -13.20
N GLN A 167 -17.49 -23.51 -12.70
CA GLN A 167 -18.41 -22.42 -13.04
C GLN A 167 -17.91 -21.07 -12.55
N LEU A 168 -17.42 -21.01 -11.30
CA LEU A 168 -16.85 -19.78 -10.75
C LEU A 168 -15.59 -19.34 -11.50
N PHE A 169 -14.70 -20.28 -11.86
CA PHE A 169 -13.54 -19.99 -12.70
C PHE A 169 -13.96 -19.44 -14.07
N ARG A 170 -14.89 -20.12 -14.76
CA ARG A 170 -15.39 -19.67 -16.07
C ARG A 170 -16.08 -18.31 -16.02
N ARG A 171 -16.70 -17.94 -14.90
CA ARG A 171 -17.30 -16.61 -14.72
C ARG A 171 -16.25 -15.51 -14.86
N TRP A 172 -15.09 -15.67 -14.21
CA TRP A 172 -14.08 -14.62 -14.11
C TRP A 172 -12.91 -14.78 -15.08
N PHE A 173 -12.72 -15.96 -15.67
CA PHE A 173 -11.62 -16.21 -16.60
C PHE A 173 -12.04 -16.91 -17.89
N GLY A 174 -13.32 -17.22 -18.09
CA GLY A 174 -13.81 -17.87 -19.30
C GLY A 174 -13.09 -19.19 -19.58
N THR A 175 -12.55 -19.34 -20.78
CA THR A 175 -11.75 -20.50 -21.22
C THR A 175 -10.24 -20.28 -21.08
N ALA A 176 -9.80 -19.30 -20.28
CA ALA A 176 -8.38 -19.04 -20.09
C ALA A 176 -7.64 -20.26 -19.53
N ASN A 177 -6.32 -20.30 -19.77
CA ASN A 177 -5.47 -21.37 -19.26
C ASN A 177 -5.42 -21.35 -17.73
N ALA A 178 -6.05 -22.34 -17.10
CA ALA A 178 -6.11 -22.47 -15.64
C ALA A 178 -4.73 -22.55 -14.98
N LEU A 179 -3.74 -23.18 -15.61
CA LEU A 179 -2.38 -23.27 -15.05
C LEU A 179 -1.70 -21.91 -14.97
N ASP A 180 -1.93 -21.01 -15.94
CA ASP A 180 -1.40 -19.64 -15.87
C ASP A 180 -2.05 -18.86 -14.73
N VAL A 181 -3.37 -18.93 -14.60
CA VAL A 181 -4.12 -18.28 -13.51
C VAL A 181 -3.68 -18.79 -12.13
N ILE A 182 -3.53 -20.12 -11.96
CA ILE A 182 -3.02 -20.72 -10.72
C ILE A 182 -1.61 -20.22 -10.43
N GLY A 183 -0.71 -20.23 -11.43
CA GLY A 183 0.66 -19.75 -11.27
C GLY A 183 0.73 -18.27 -10.87
N ARG A 184 -0.17 -17.42 -11.40
CA ARG A 184 -0.29 -16.00 -11.03
C ARG A 184 -0.81 -15.81 -9.61
N LEU A 185 -1.84 -16.57 -9.21
CA LEU A 185 -2.35 -16.56 -7.84
C LEU A 185 -1.27 -16.99 -6.82
N GLN A 186 -0.52 -18.05 -7.13
CA GLN A 186 0.57 -18.53 -6.30
C GLN A 186 1.70 -17.51 -6.17
N ARG A 187 2.18 -16.95 -7.29
CA ARG A 187 3.19 -15.86 -7.26
C ARG A 187 2.73 -14.67 -6.43
N THR A 188 1.45 -14.30 -6.53
CA THR A 188 0.87 -13.20 -5.74
C THR A 188 0.88 -13.51 -4.25
N ARG A 189 0.42 -14.70 -3.85
CA ARG A 189 0.43 -15.13 -2.46
C ARG A 189 1.85 -15.23 -1.91
N ASP A 190 2.77 -15.83 -2.66
CA ASP A 190 4.17 -15.97 -2.27
C ASP A 190 4.84 -14.59 -2.14
N GLY A 191 4.51 -13.65 -3.01
CA GLY A 191 4.94 -12.25 -2.91
C GLY A 191 4.49 -11.60 -1.60
N LEU A 192 3.19 -11.67 -1.30
CA LEU A 192 2.62 -11.11 -0.06
C LEU A 192 3.20 -11.73 1.22
N VAL A 193 3.55 -13.01 1.19
CA VAL A 193 4.05 -13.72 2.38
C VAL A 193 5.56 -13.58 2.53
N ASN A 194 6.31 -13.71 1.43
CA ASN A 194 7.75 -13.90 1.47
C ASN A 194 8.56 -12.64 1.14
N GLN A 195 7.99 -11.67 0.41
CA GLN A 195 8.71 -10.43 0.08
C GLN A 195 8.43 -9.33 1.11
N CYS A 196 9.43 -8.50 1.39
CA CYS A 196 9.29 -7.32 2.23
C CYS A 196 8.63 -6.19 1.42
N THR A 197 7.34 -5.95 1.67
CA THR A 197 6.52 -5.02 0.88
C THR A 197 6.20 -3.75 1.67
N GLY A 198 6.55 -2.58 1.14
CA GLY A 198 6.17 -1.30 1.74
C GLY A 198 4.74 -0.92 1.36
N LEU A 199 3.87 -0.71 2.34
CA LEU A 199 2.55 -0.11 2.11
C LEU A 199 2.63 1.40 2.28
N SER A 200 2.30 2.16 1.24
CA SER A 200 2.30 3.63 1.25
C SER A 200 0.88 4.20 1.39
N TYR A 201 0.77 5.38 1.99
CA TYR A 201 -0.51 6.04 2.26
C TYR A 201 -0.79 7.16 1.25
N GLY A 202 -1.79 6.97 0.41
CA GLY A 202 -2.34 7.95 -0.55
C GLY A 202 -3.72 8.48 -0.16
N GLY A 203 -4.11 8.37 1.12
CA GLY A 203 -5.42 8.80 1.63
C GLY A 203 -5.60 10.32 1.74
N THR A 204 -6.78 10.75 2.22
CA THR A 204 -7.23 12.15 2.22
C THR A 204 -6.36 13.09 3.04
N ALA A 205 -5.64 12.59 4.06
CA ALA A 205 -4.72 13.43 4.83
C ALA A 205 -3.47 13.86 4.04
N ALA A 206 -3.26 13.31 2.83
CA ALA A 206 -2.18 13.71 1.92
C ALA A 206 -2.52 14.94 1.05
N THR A 207 -3.80 15.33 0.91
CA THR A 207 -4.18 16.49 0.08
C THR A 207 -3.83 17.82 0.77
N GLY A 208 -3.08 18.67 0.05
CA GLY A 208 -2.74 20.02 0.51
C GLY A 208 -1.49 20.15 1.40
N ASN A 209 -0.70 19.09 1.61
CA ASN A 209 0.52 19.18 2.42
C ASN A 209 1.74 19.58 1.55
N PRO A 210 2.54 20.60 1.94
CA PRO A 210 3.74 21.04 1.21
C PRO A 210 4.90 20.02 1.23
N LEU A 211 4.71 18.89 1.90
CA LEU A 211 5.71 17.85 2.05
C LEU A 211 5.90 16.96 0.83
N ASP A 212 4.91 16.90 -0.08
CA ASP A 212 5.01 16.17 -1.36
C ASP A 212 5.70 14.80 -1.19
N LEU A 213 5.39 14.08 -0.09
CA LEU A 213 6.06 12.85 0.28
C LEU A 213 5.54 11.74 -0.61
N LYS A 214 6.37 11.41 -1.61
CA LYS A 214 6.11 10.45 -2.68
C LYS A 214 6.98 9.22 -2.41
N GLU A 215 6.41 8.24 -1.72
CA GLU A 215 7.08 6.95 -1.53
C GLU A 215 6.79 6.05 -2.74
N GLY A 216 7.66 6.08 -3.75
CA GLY A 216 7.55 5.26 -4.97
C GLY A 216 8.07 3.83 -4.86
N GLY A 217 8.03 3.28 -3.64
CA GLY A 217 8.73 2.04 -3.29
C GLY A 217 10.22 2.08 -3.63
N PHE A 218 10.93 1.02 -3.29
CA PHE A 218 12.38 0.97 -3.46
C PHE A 218 12.75 0.66 -4.88
N ALA A 219 13.47 1.60 -5.49
CA ALA A 219 14.11 1.41 -6.77
C ALA A 219 15.57 0.98 -6.56
N THR A 220 16.09 0.11 -7.42
CA THR A 220 17.53 -0.23 -7.47
C THR A 220 18.42 0.97 -7.82
N ASP A 221 17.83 2.06 -8.31
CA ASP A 221 18.43 3.37 -8.56
C ASP A 221 18.17 4.38 -7.42
N GLY A 222 17.68 3.92 -6.25
CA GLY A 222 17.76 4.67 -5.01
C GLY A 222 16.80 5.86 -4.84
N GLY A 223 16.19 6.33 -5.92
CA GLY A 223 15.26 7.44 -5.89
C GLY A 223 13.91 7.08 -5.24
N ALA A 224 13.42 7.98 -4.38
CA ALA A 224 11.99 8.12 -4.19
C ALA A 224 11.37 8.55 -5.52
N ASP A 225 10.72 7.62 -6.21
CA ASP A 225 10.03 7.94 -7.44
C ASP A 225 8.80 8.81 -7.14
N ARG A 226 8.54 9.77 -8.02
CA ARG A 226 7.33 10.61 -7.92
C ARG A 226 6.14 9.72 -8.25
N VAL A 227 5.56 9.04 -7.26
CA VAL A 227 4.17 8.63 -7.39
C VAL A 227 3.39 9.92 -7.47
N GLY A 228 2.76 10.20 -8.61
CA GLY A 228 1.81 11.30 -8.70
C GLY A 228 0.80 11.19 -7.57
N ARG A 229 0.09 12.29 -7.25
CA ARG A 229 -1.16 12.11 -6.52
C ARG A 229 -1.94 11.05 -7.27
N LEU A 230 -2.30 9.96 -6.58
CA LEU A 230 -3.30 9.06 -7.11
C LEU A 230 -4.47 9.93 -7.55
N LYS A 231 -4.92 9.76 -8.79
CA LYS A 231 -6.02 10.55 -9.29
C LYS A 231 -7.21 10.31 -8.40
N GLU A 232 -8.08 11.31 -8.28
CA GLU A 232 -9.32 11.14 -7.55
C GLU A 232 -10.08 9.92 -8.11
N GLY A 233 -10.36 8.94 -7.25
CA GLY A 233 -10.98 7.67 -7.64
C GLY A 233 -10.04 6.48 -7.85
N GLU A 234 -8.70 6.66 -7.86
CA GLU A 234 -7.75 5.54 -7.91
C GLU A 234 -7.67 4.84 -6.54
N TRP A 235 -7.89 3.52 -6.53
CA TRP A 235 -7.92 2.68 -5.33
C TRP A 235 -6.53 2.38 -4.79
N GLY A 236 -5.55 2.27 -5.67
CA GLY A 236 -4.16 2.08 -5.34
C GLY A 236 -3.27 2.18 -6.57
N THR A 237 -1.99 1.92 -6.35
CA THR A 237 -1.03 1.61 -7.42
C THR A 237 0.06 0.72 -6.87
N ALA A 238 0.48 -0.24 -7.69
CA ALA A 238 1.70 -1.00 -7.50
C ALA A 238 2.53 -0.99 -8.79
N LYS A 239 3.85 -0.93 -8.67
CA LYS A 239 4.75 -0.92 -9.82
C LYS A 239 5.90 -1.90 -9.62
N ALA A 240 5.84 -3.01 -10.34
CA ALA A 240 6.98 -3.91 -10.47
C ALA A 240 8.18 -3.18 -11.10
N PRO A 241 9.44 -3.51 -10.74
CA PRO A 241 9.85 -4.61 -9.85
C PRO A 241 9.90 -4.23 -8.35
N ARG A 242 9.37 -3.07 -7.97
CA ARG A 242 9.54 -2.53 -6.62
C ARG A 242 8.46 -3.08 -5.69
N PRO A 243 8.79 -3.75 -4.57
CA PRO A 243 7.78 -4.35 -3.69
C PRO A 243 7.08 -3.26 -2.86
N TYR A 244 6.21 -2.49 -3.49
CA TYR A 244 5.38 -1.48 -2.83
C TYR A 244 3.97 -1.47 -3.39
N ILE A 245 3.04 -1.11 -2.51
CA ILE A 245 1.65 -0.83 -2.86
C ILE A 245 1.29 0.50 -2.20
N CYS A 246 0.80 1.46 -2.97
CA CYS A 246 0.24 2.70 -2.44
C CYS A 246 -1.28 2.62 -2.45
N LEU A 247 -1.93 2.88 -1.32
CA LEU A 247 -3.39 2.80 -1.19
C LEU A 247 -4.01 4.19 -1.28
N GLY A 248 -4.98 4.37 -2.17
CA GLY A 248 -5.61 5.65 -2.47
C GLY A 248 -6.78 6.01 -1.55
N VAL A 249 -7.34 7.20 -1.76
CA VAL A 249 -8.50 7.72 -1.00
C VAL A 249 -9.68 6.74 -0.94
N PRO A 250 -10.12 6.11 -2.05
CA PRO A 250 -11.27 5.20 -2.03
C PRO A 250 -11.10 4.02 -1.06
N PHE A 251 -9.87 3.51 -0.88
CA PHE A 251 -9.58 2.41 0.05
C PHE A 251 -9.94 2.72 1.51
N PHE A 252 -9.79 3.99 1.91
CA PHE A 252 -10.07 4.41 3.29
C PHE A 252 -11.51 4.85 3.50
N ASN A 253 -12.26 5.09 2.41
CA ASN A 253 -13.65 5.54 2.48
C ASN A 253 -14.61 4.37 2.77
N ASP A 254 -15.25 4.41 3.94
CA ASP A 254 -16.20 3.39 4.37
C ASP A 254 -17.45 3.31 3.49
N SER A 255 -17.78 4.37 2.71
CA SER A 255 -18.87 4.30 1.72
C SER A 255 -18.49 3.52 0.46
N ASN A 256 -17.19 3.39 0.18
CA ASN A 256 -16.69 2.75 -1.03
C ASN A 256 -16.24 1.31 -0.75
N THR A 257 -15.76 1.03 0.46
CA THR A 257 -15.20 -0.28 0.82
C THR A 257 -16.14 -1.08 1.72
N GLY A 258 -16.36 -2.34 1.39
CA GLY A 258 -16.95 -3.31 2.31
C GLY A 258 -15.94 -3.84 3.34
N GLY A 259 -16.47 -4.54 4.35
CA GLY A 259 -15.67 -5.53 5.09
C GLY A 259 -15.41 -6.76 4.23
N GLN A 260 -15.11 -7.91 4.86
CA GLN A 260 -14.98 -9.17 4.14
C GLN A 260 -16.21 -9.44 3.26
N PRO A 261 -16.03 -9.95 2.03
CA PRO A 261 -17.15 -10.23 1.15
C PRO A 261 -18.05 -11.30 1.77
N THR A 262 -19.35 -11.03 1.85
CA THR A 262 -20.36 -11.94 2.43
C THR A 262 -21.34 -12.49 1.38
N ARG A 263 -21.22 -12.04 0.14
CA ARG A 263 -22.07 -12.47 -0.98
C ARG A 263 -21.26 -12.49 -2.27
N HIS A 264 -21.67 -13.34 -3.21
CA HIS A 264 -21.11 -13.31 -4.54
C HIS A 264 -21.46 -12.01 -5.26
N HIS A 265 -20.54 -11.55 -6.10
CA HIS A 265 -20.76 -10.35 -6.91
C HIS A 265 -21.89 -10.54 -7.91
N THR A 266 -22.69 -9.49 -8.07
CA THR A 266 -23.68 -9.44 -9.15
C THR A 266 -23.03 -8.90 -10.42
N TYR A 267 -23.11 -9.65 -11.51
CA TYR A 267 -22.50 -9.31 -12.80
C TYR A 267 -23.55 -8.88 -13.85
N ASN A 268 -24.81 -8.68 -13.45
CA ASN A 268 -25.93 -8.37 -14.34
C ASN A 268 -26.46 -6.94 -14.18
N SER A 269 -25.76 -6.08 -13.45
CA SER A 269 -26.13 -4.67 -13.31
C SER A 269 -24.89 -3.79 -13.46
N ASN A 270 -25.10 -2.58 -13.97
CA ASN A 270 -24.09 -1.52 -14.11
C ASN A 270 -23.75 -0.88 -12.74
N GLY A 271 -23.85 -1.69 -11.68
CA GLY A 271 -23.80 -1.31 -10.28
C GLY A 271 -22.38 -1.29 -9.72
N SER A 272 -22.26 -0.69 -8.54
CA SER A 272 -21.03 -0.37 -7.80
C SER A 272 -19.88 -1.38 -7.95
N MET A 273 -18.65 -0.88 -7.86
CA MET A 273 -17.43 -1.71 -7.89
C MET A 273 -17.38 -2.83 -6.84
N GLU A 274 -18.19 -2.75 -5.77
CA GLU A 274 -18.30 -3.75 -4.68
C GLU A 274 -16.93 -4.23 -4.15
N VAL A 275 -16.07 -3.30 -3.75
CA VAL A 275 -14.67 -3.61 -3.42
C VAL A 275 -14.50 -3.88 -1.92
N SER A 276 -14.00 -5.05 -1.54
CA SER A 276 -13.47 -5.27 -0.18
C SER A 276 -12.05 -4.69 -0.06
N ARG A 277 -11.63 -4.32 1.14
CA ARG A 277 -10.26 -3.81 1.33
C ARG A 277 -9.20 -4.87 1.04
N GLY A 278 -9.45 -6.12 1.45
CA GLY A 278 -8.61 -7.24 1.06
C GLY A 278 -8.55 -7.41 -0.46
N GLY A 279 -9.69 -7.29 -1.15
CA GLY A 279 -9.77 -7.32 -2.60
C GLY A 279 -8.94 -6.23 -3.27
N ALA A 280 -8.99 -4.99 -2.78
CA ALA A 280 -8.14 -3.92 -3.30
C ALA A 280 -6.64 -4.27 -3.19
N ILE A 281 -6.20 -4.89 -2.08
CA ILE A 281 -4.83 -5.36 -1.95
C ILE A 281 -4.54 -6.53 -2.92
N VAL A 282 -5.47 -7.46 -3.11
CA VAL A 282 -5.31 -8.54 -4.12
C VAL A 282 -5.09 -7.95 -5.51
N HIS A 283 -5.91 -6.98 -5.91
CA HIS A 283 -5.79 -6.28 -7.19
C HIS A 283 -4.37 -5.72 -7.36
N GLU A 284 -3.92 -4.87 -6.44
CA GLU A 284 -2.59 -4.26 -6.52
C GLU A 284 -1.44 -5.28 -6.42
N ALA A 285 -1.59 -6.29 -5.57
CA ALA A 285 -0.58 -7.33 -5.41
C ALA A 285 -0.41 -8.17 -6.69
N THR A 286 -1.48 -8.36 -7.47
CA THR A 286 -1.37 -9.06 -8.76
C THR A 286 -0.57 -8.26 -9.78
N HIS A 287 -0.69 -6.93 -9.82
CA HIS A 287 0.18 -6.10 -10.66
C HIS A 287 1.65 -6.31 -10.28
N LEU A 288 1.92 -6.27 -8.97
CA LEU A 288 3.27 -6.34 -8.44
C LEU A 288 3.96 -7.69 -8.68
N PHE A 289 3.30 -8.78 -8.28
CA PHE A 289 3.93 -10.10 -8.20
C PHE A 289 3.56 -11.01 -9.38
N ALA A 290 2.39 -10.81 -9.97
CA ALA A 290 1.91 -11.60 -11.09
C ALA A 290 1.98 -10.87 -12.44
N ARG A 291 2.32 -9.57 -12.45
CA ARG A 291 2.38 -8.74 -13.67
C ARG A 291 1.06 -8.79 -14.45
N THR A 292 -0.04 -8.56 -13.74
CA THR A 292 -1.33 -8.24 -14.35
C THR A 292 -1.38 -6.76 -14.73
N ASP A 293 -2.35 -6.40 -15.56
CA ASP A 293 -2.61 -5.06 -16.07
C ASP A 293 -4.03 -4.63 -15.70
N ASP A 294 -4.29 -3.33 -15.78
CA ASP A 294 -5.63 -2.78 -15.87
C ASP A 294 -6.03 -2.76 -17.35
N VAL A 295 -6.68 -3.82 -17.82
CA VAL A 295 -6.85 -4.04 -19.25
C VAL A 295 -7.63 -2.89 -19.87
N PRO A 296 -7.04 -2.09 -20.79
CA PRO A 296 -7.70 -0.96 -21.40
C PRO A 296 -8.80 -1.42 -22.34
N LEU A 297 -9.95 -0.75 -22.29
CA LEU A 297 -11.07 -1.02 -23.18
C LEU A 297 -10.94 -0.18 -24.45
N ILE A 298 -10.03 -0.56 -25.34
CA ILE A 298 -9.94 0.03 -26.69
C ILE A 298 -11.23 -0.26 -27.48
N ASP A 299 -11.58 0.62 -28.43
CA ASP A 299 -12.90 0.64 -29.10
C ASP A 299 -13.41 -0.72 -29.58
N GLY A 300 -12.55 -1.55 -30.18
CA GLY A 300 -12.92 -2.88 -30.64
C GLY A 300 -13.25 -3.85 -29.49
N LEU A 301 -12.44 -3.88 -28.43
CA LEU A 301 -12.69 -4.73 -27.26
C LEU A 301 -13.92 -4.27 -26.49
N ARG A 302 -14.07 -2.95 -26.34
CA ARG A 302 -15.25 -2.32 -25.75
C ARG A 302 -16.51 -2.75 -26.51
N GLY A 303 -16.53 -2.59 -27.83
CA GLY A 303 -17.67 -3.00 -28.67
C GLY A 303 -18.05 -4.47 -28.49
N LEU A 304 -17.07 -5.38 -28.45
CA LEU A 304 -17.32 -6.82 -28.24
C LEU A 304 -17.93 -7.12 -26.87
N ILE A 305 -17.41 -6.51 -25.80
CA ILE A 305 -17.95 -6.68 -24.44
C ILE A 305 -19.40 -6.21 -24.38
N PHE A 306 -19.68 -4.99 -24.85
CA PHE A 306 -21.01 -4.41 -24.79
C PHE A 306 -22.03 -5.15 -25.68
N ALA A 307 -21.60 -5.66 -26.84
CA ALA A 307 -22.42 -6.54 -27.67
C ALA A 307 -22.76 -7.86 -26.95
N HIS A 308 -21.77 -8.49 -26.28
CA HIS A 308 -22.01 -9.70 -25.49
C HIS A 308 -22.99 -9.45 -24.32
N LEU A 309 -22.88 -8.30 -23.68
CA LEU A 309 -23.71 -7.91 -22.55
C LEU A 309 -25.10 -7.36 -22.96
N ASN A 310 -25.40 -7.30 -24.27
CA ASN A 310 -26.62 -6.69 -24.82
C ASN A 310 -26.87 -5.26 -24.31
N ALA A 311 -25.82 -4.45 -24.25
CA ALA A 311 -25.88 -3.09 -23.73
C ALA A 311 -25.23 -2.07 -24.69
N PRO A 312 -25.65 -0.79 -24.65
CA PRO A 312 -25.00 0.24 -25.44
C PRO A 312 -23.57 0.49 -24.92
N PRO A 313 -22.57 0.74 -25.79
CA PRO A 313 -21.23 1.13 -25.36
C PRO A 313 -21.29 2.39 -24.50
N GLU A 314 -20.69 2.33 -23.32
CA GLU A 314 -20.57 3.50 -22.43
C GLU A 314 -19.16 4.08 -22.48
N GLU A 315 -19.04 5.37 -22.78
CA GLU A 315 -17.75 6.05 -22.91
C GLU A 315 -16.96 6.17 -21.59
N ARG A 316 -17.64 6.03 -20.44
CA ARG A 316 -17.00 6.18 -19.12
C ARG A 316 -16.02 5.06 -18.78
N PHE A 317 -16.12 3.89 -19.42
CA PHE A 317 -15.22 2.78 -19.13
C PHE A 317 -13.97 2.84 -20.00
N ARG A 318 -12.86 3.22 -19.36
CA ARG A 318 -11.53 3.26 -20.00
C ARG A 318 -10.72 1.98 -19.80
N ALA A 319 -11.06 1.20 -18.78
CA ALA A 319 -10.43 -0.08 -18.45
C ALA A 319 -11.45 -1.06 -17.86
N ALA A 320 -11.08 -2.34 -17.83
CA ALA A 320 -11.93 -3.43 -17.38
C ALA A 320 -12.02 -3.49 -15.84
N TYR A 321 -12.85 -2.61 -15.28
CA TYR A 321 -13.13 -2.56 -13.85
C TYR A 321 -14.58 -2.95 -13.54
N GLY A 322 -14.75 -3.63 -12.41
CA GLY A 322 -16.04 -3.98 -11.84
C GLY A 322 -16.63 -5.29 -12.39
N PRO A 323 -17.56 -5.91 -11.64
CA PRO A 323 -18.11 -7.23 -11.94
C PRO A 323 -18.62 -7.39 -13.38
N TRP A 324 -19.41 -6.42 -13.85
CA TRP A 324 -20.08 -6.50 -15.15
C TRP A 324 -19.10 -6.53 -16.33
N ILE A 325 -18.14 -5.60 -16.34
CA ILE A 325 -17.14 -5.50 -17.41
C ILE A 325 -16.14 -6.67 -17.33
N CYS A 326 -15.72 -7.07 -16.13
CA CYS A 326 -14.80 -8.19 -15.94
C CYS A 326 -15.41 -9.52 -16.39
N TYR A 327 -16.70 -9.72 -16.13
CA TYR A 327 -17.44 -10.88 -16.64
C TYR A 327 -17.47 -10.87 -18.18
N GLY A 328 -17.86 -9.74 -18.79
CA GLY A 328 -17.89 -9.60 -20.25
C GLY A 328 -16.51 -9.84 -20.86
N LEU A 329 -15.45 -9.28 -20.28
CA LEU A 329 -14.06 -9.50 -20.69
C LEU A 329 -13.71 -11.00 -20.68
N ALA A 330 -14.08 -11.72 -19.61
CA ALA A 330 -13.84 -13.15 -19.49
C ALA A 330 -14.56 -13.97 -20.57
N GLN A 331 -15.75 -13.55 -21.00
CA GLN A 331 -16.50 -14.25 -22.04
C GLN A 331 -15.94 -13.98 -23.44
N VAL A 332 -15.51 -12.75 -23.75
CA VAL A 332 -15.07 -12.37 -25.11
C VAL A 332 -13.56 -12.50 -25.34
N ARG A 333 -12.76 -12.28 -24.29
CA ARG A 333 -11.28 -12.33 -24.32
C ARG A 333 -10.72 -12.96 -23.04
N PRO A 334 -10.87 -14.30 -22.88
CA PRO A 334 -10.32 -15.04 -21.74
C PRO A 334 -8.82 -14.77 -21.49
N ASP A 335 -8.03 -14.62 -22.56
CA ASP A 335 -6.60 -14.30 -22.48
C ASP A 335 -6.33 -12.93 -21.84
N ALA A 336 -7.21 -11.95 -22.08
CA ALA A 336 -7.13 -10.63 -21.48
C ALA A 336 -7.65 -10.64 -20.05
N ALA A 337 -8.72 -11.39 -19.75
CA ALA A 337 -9.20 -11.58 -18.39
C ALA A 337 -8.13 -12.20 -17.47
N ALA A 338 -7.35 -13.18 -17.97
CA ALA A 338 -6.23 -13.77 -17.24
C ALA A 338 -5.05 -12.78 -17.00
N ARG A 339 -5.02 -11.66 -17.71
CA ARG A 339 -4.08 -10.55 -17.48
C ARG A 339 -4.68 -9.41 -16.67
N ASN A 340 -5.99 -9.37 -16.44
CA ASN A 340 -6.65 -8.24 -15.77
C ASN A 340 -6.64 -8.40 -14.25
N ALA A 341 -6.10 -7.42 -13.51
CA ALA A 341 -6.01 -7.48 -12.05
C ALA A 341 -7.38 -7.62 -11.36
N ASP A 342 -8.41 -6.95 -11.90
CA ASP A 342 -9.75 -6.97 -11.28
C ASP A 342 -10.46 -8.32 -11.41
N ASN A 343 -10.15 -9.12 -12.45
CA ASN A 343 -10.66 -10.48 -12.57
C ASN A 343 -10.11 -11.39 -11.45
N TYR A 344 -8.86 -11.20 -11.01
CA TYR A 344 -8.30 -11.92 -9.86
C TYR A 344 -8.95 -11.50 -8.56
N ARG A 345 -9.16 -10.20 -8.36
CA ARG A 345 -9.87 -9.65 -7.19
C ARG A 345 -11.23 -10.33 -7.04
N LEU A 346 -12.09 -10.20 -8.06
CA LEU A 346 -13.46 -10.68 -8.07
C LEU A 346 -13.53 -12.20 -7.89
N PHE A 347 -12.63 -12.94 -8.56
CA PHE A 347 -12.53 -14.39 -8.40
C PHE A 347 -12.17 -14.80 -6.97
N CYS A 348 -11.18 -14.15 -6.35
CA CYS A 348 -10.76 -14.44 -4.99
C CYS A 348 -11.82 -14.07 -3.94
N GLU A 349 -12.52 -12.96 -4.13
CA GLU A 349 -13.64 -12.55 -3.26
C GLU A 349 -14.81 -13.53 -3.36
N ASP A 350 -15.24 -13.91 -4.56
CA ASP A 350 -16.30 -14.90 -4.74
C ASP A 350 -15.89 -16.30 -4.22
N ALA A 351 -14.62 -16.69 -4.41
CA ALA A 351 -14.10 -17.96 -3.92
C ALA A 351 -14.09 -18.03 -2.39
N PHE A 352 -13.87 -16.89 -1.72
CA PHE A 352 -13.94 -16.80 -0.26
C PHE A 352 -15.37 -16.98 0.24
N VAL A 353 -16.34 -16.30 -0.39
CA VAL A 353 -17.76 -16.44 -0.06
C VAL A 353 -18.24 -17.88 -0.20
N GLY A 354 -17.83 -18.58 -1.25
CA GLY A 354 -18.24 -19.98 -1.47
C GLY A 354 -17.67 -21.00 -0.47
N ARG A 355 -16.78 -20.58 0.44
CA ARG A 355 -16.22 -21.41 1.52
C ARG A 355 -16.79 -21.11 2.90
N ALA A 356 -17.39 -19.92 3.08
CA ALA A 356 -17.97 -19.47 4.34
C ALA A 356 -19.36 -20.09 4.57
#